data_AF-A0A918K2G8-F1
#
_entry.id   AF-A0A918K2G8-F1
#
_cell.length_a   1.000
_cell.length_b   1.000
_cell.length_c   1.000
_cell.angle_alpha   90.00
_cell.angle_beta   90.00
_cell.angle_gamma   90.00
#
_symmetry.space_group_name_H-M   'P 1'
#
loop_
_entity.id
_entity.type
_entity.pdbx_description
1 polymer ?
#
loop_
_entity_poly.entity_id
_entity_poly.type
_entity_poly.pdbx_seq_one_letter_code
_entity_poly.pdbx_strand_id
1 'polypeptide(L)'
;MGLRRTPEADIEPGETVSVVVRDCPDLSIVAKVTYVGAARIGLNFQRVPLSDQELSRVYLSAPRWQRLSVWVKRSAWSGGRRLAVFTANTLLRALILKWVRPRFIFAAYGTQRQAATYYSPSLARFMPLNLILGYIRHQDMRGLMVAPQYLEHELQSEPPKVRHYIEQLQRDFRGAERIALVGRLPNFVKKAEIEIDSPLVEGSRGTRFMLWDVARALRRRPQYLEHDSIVVLGGAGRIGSAVCRDIARLYAKVLAFDPRYTEEEEVETGDGILLRTANPERLADQRLYIALTQNGDEVLELGPYIPSGSLIADDTHPCIDFDARTELEQHGISVEKTVLSHNEFSMWPRMPAWNNRDIPGCLVEALVLLHHPELTDNDFIAFCHEAERLGFAGRLVEPLDD
;
A
#
# COMPACT_ATOMS: atom_id res chain seq x y z
N MET A 1 22.24 4.86 8.32
CA MET A 1 23.46 5.57 7.81
C MET A 1 24.67 5.10 8.63
N GLY A 2 25.91 5.18 8.11
CA GLY A 2 27.10 4.73 8.85
C GLY A 2 28.04 5.89 9.16
N LEU A 3 28.27 6.20 10.43
CA LEU A 3 29.27 7.17 10.88
C LEU A 3 30.61 6.48 11.09
N ARG A 4 31.74 7.19 10.89
CA ARG A 4 33.05 6.68 11.32
C ARG A 4 33.11 6.73 12.85
N ARG A 5 33.56 5.63 13.45
CA ARG A 5 33.79 5.56 14.90
C ARG A 5 35.08 6.30 15.24
N THR A 6 35.03 7.22 16.19
CA THR A 6 36.23 7.71 16.89
C THR A 6 36.57 6.74 18.02
N PRO A 7 37.87 6.44 18.27
CA PRO A 7 38.28 5.49 19.30
C PRO A 7 37.79 5.84 20.71
N GLU A 8 37.48 7.12 20.94
CA GLU A 8 37.08 7.71 22.21
C GLU A 8 35.55 7.69 22.44
N ALA A 9 34.77 7.32 21.43
CA ALA A 9 33.31 7.25 21.56
C ALA A 9 32.90 5.94 22.23
N ASP A 10 32.54 6.03 23.51
CA ASP A 10 31.90 4.96 24.28
C ASP A 10 30.40 4.96 23.96
N ILE A 11 30.03 4.11 22.99
CA ILE A 11 28.67 4.02 22.45
C ILE A 11 28.36 2.54 22.23
N GLU A 12 27.20 2.09 22.72
CA GLU A 12 26.75 0.71 22.63
C GLU A 12 25.57 0.52 21.64
N PRO A 13 25.44 -0.66 21.00
CA PRO A 13 24.24 -1.00 20.25
C PRO A 13 22.98 -0.91 21.11
N GLY A 14 21.95 -0.24 20.58
CA GLY A 14 20.67 -0.03 21.27
C GLY A 14 20.54 1.33 21.96
N GLU A 15 21.65 2.02 22.21
CA GLU A 15 21.63 3.37 22.82
C GLU A 15 20.97 4.40 21.89
N THR A 16 20.36 5.41 22.52
CA THR A 16 19.80 6.57 21.81
C THR A 16 20.77 7.73 21.96
N VAL A 17 21.26 8.24 20.84
CA VAL A 17 22.27 9.30 20.78
C VAL A 17 21.75 10.50 20.00
N SER A 18 22.15 11.70 20.41
CA SER A 18 21.88 12.93 19.66
C SER A 18 23.00 13.18 18.65
N VAL A 19 22.64 13.26 17.37
CA VAL A 19 23.56 13.50 16.26
C VAL A 19 23.48 14.96 15.86
N VAL A 20 24.56 15.70 16.13
CA VAL A 20 24.67 17.10 15.72
C VAL A 20 25.42 17.17 14.39
N VAL A 21 24.83 17.85 13.40
CA VAL A 21 25.49 18.08 12.11
C VAL A 21 26.45 19.25 12.26
N ARG A 22 27.74 19.06 11.96
CA ARG A 22 28.82 20.04 12.25
C ARG A 22 28.52 21.46 11.77
N ASP A 23 27.92 21.60 10.60
CA ASP A 23 27.60 22.90 9.99
C ASP A 23 26.12 23.31 10.18
N CYS A 24 25.37 22.58 11.00
CA CYS A 24 24.02 22.89 11.46
C CYS A 24 23.92 22.52 12.96
N PRO A 25 24.63 23.24 13.85
CA PRO A 25 24.71 22.90 15.27
C PRO A 25 23.36 23.05 16.00
N ASP A 26 22.45 23.83 15.42
CA ASP A 26 21.04 23.97 15.79
C ASP A 26 20.21 22.71 15.45
N LEU A 27 20.72 21.84 14.57
CA LEU A 27 20.08 20.62 14.14
C LEU A 27 20.64 19.41 14.90
N SER A 28 19.92 19.00 15.94
CA SER A 28 20.17 17.77 16.70
C SER A 28 19.17 16.70 16.31
N ILE A 29 19.65 15.60 15.73
CA ILE A 29 18.81 14.50 15.27
C ILE A 29 19.01 13.31 16.20
N VAL A 30 17.93 12.84 16.83
CA VAL A 30 17.97 11.67 17.70
C VAL A 30 18.10 10.40 16.85
N ALA A 31 19.04 9.51 17.21
CA ALA A 31 19.27 8.26 16.51
C ALA A 31 19.48 7.11 17.48
N LYS A 32 18.91 5.94 17.15
CA LYS A 32 19.21 4.69 17.82
C LYS A 32 20.43 4.04 17.15
N VAL A 33 21.40 3.65 17.96
CA VAL A 33 22.59 2.93 17.51
C VAL A 33 22.17 1.50 17.17
N THR A 34 22.34 1.12 15.90
CA THR A 34 21.93 -0.22 15.40
C THR A 34 23.06 -1.22 15.40
N TYR A 35 24.30 -0.75 15.20
CA TYR A 35 25.49 -1.57 15.34
C TYR A 35 26.70 -0.69 15.65
N VAL A 36 27.69 -1.27 16.34
CA VAL A 36 28.98 -0.64 16.59
C VAL A 36 30.06 -1.60 16.11
N GLY A 37 30.75 -1.23 15.03
CA GLY A 37 31.89 -1.97 14.49
C GLY A 37 33.22 -1.27 14.77
N ALA A 38 34.33 -1.91 14.40
CA ALA A 38 35.68 -1.40 14.65
C ALA A 38 35.94 -0.01 14.03
N ALA A 39 35.34 0.29 12.87
CA ALA A 39 35.54 1.56 12.16
C ALA A 39 34.26 2.37 11.93
N ARG A 40 33.09 1.82 12.28
CA ARG A 40 31.80 2.40 11.91
C ARG A 40 30.74 2.19 12.96
N ILE A 41 29.85 3.16 13.09
CA ILE A 41 28.63 3.10 13.90
C ILE A 41 27.45 3.16 12.94
N GLY A 42 26.56 2.17 13.00
CA GLY A 42 25.29 2.20 12.31
C GLY A 42 24.27 2.97 13.12
N LEU A 43 23.63 3.95 12.50
CA LEU A 43 22.57 4.73 13.12
C LEU A 43 21.26 4.53 12.37
N ASN A 44 20.19 4.33 13.15
CA ASN A 44 18.80 4.46 12.74
C ASN A 44 18.25 5.74 13.36
N PHE A 45 18.07 6.78 12.54
CA PHE A 45 17.52 8.04 13.02
C PHE A 45 16.06 7.79 13.44
N GLN A 46 15.72 8.18 14.67
CA GLN A 46 14.31 8.28 15.04
C GLN A 46 13.70 9.37 14.14
N ARG A 47 12.45 9.19 13.74
CA ARG A 47 11.73 10.06 12.79
C ARG A 47 11.59 11.47 13.38
N VAL A 48 12.65 12.26 13.32
CA VAL A 48 12.58 13.71 13.48
C VAL A 48 12.23 14.25 12.10
N PRO A 49 11.06 14.90 11.92
CA PRO A 49 10.72 15.51 10.64
C PRO A 49 11.71 16.66 10.40
N LEU A 50 12.71 16.40 9.56
CA LEU A 50 13.51 17.47 9.00
C LEU A 50 12.66 18.14 7.93
N SER A 51 12.41 19.44 8.06
CA SER A 51 11.82 20.21 6.97
C SER A 51 12.67 20.09 5.70
N ASP A 52 12.09 20.28 4.52
CA ASP A 52 12.85 20.31 3.25
C ASP A 52 14.04 21.29 3.30
N GLN A 53 13.90 22.38 4.06
CA GLN A 53 14.97 23.34 4.28
C GLN A 53 16.09 22.77 5.16
N GLU A 54 15.78 22.05 6.23
CA GLU A 54 16.76 21.39 7.09
C GLU A 54 17.44 20.22 6.37
N LEU A 55 16.67 19.39 5.66
CA LEU A 55 17.18 18.35 4.77
C LEU A 55 18.12 18.94 3.72
N SER A 56 17.74 20.06 3.11
CA SER A 56 18.59 20.79 2.17
C SER A 56 19.84 21.32 2.85
N ARG A 57 19.76 21.87 4.06
CA ARG A 57 20.92 22.34 4.83
C ARG A 57 21.89 21.20 5.17
N VAL A 58 21.37 20.06 5.63
CA VAL A 58 22.16 18.84 5.89
C VAL A 58 22.78 18.29 4.60
N TYR A 59 22.05 18.32 3.50
CA TYR A 59 22.59 17.91 2.21
C TYR A 59 23.69 18.85 1.75
N LEU A 60 23.51 20.17 1.90
CA LEU A 60 24.47 21.19 1.50
C LEU A 60 25.74 21.23 2.37
N SER A 61 25.64 20.87 3.66
CA SER A 61 26.78 20.72 4.57
C SER A 61 27.66 19.52 4.22
N ALA A 62 27.11 18.52 3.53
CA ALA A 62 27.91 17.41 3.04
C ALA A 62 28.99 17.90 2.03
N PRO A 63 30.23 17.38 2.12
CA PRO A 63 31.28 17.67 1.15
C PRO A 63 30.81 17.49 -0.29
N ARG A 64 31.25 18.38 -1.20
CA ARG A 64 30.83 18.35 -2.61
C ARG A 64 31.01 16.99 -3.28
N TRP A 65 32.06 16.26 -2.93
CA TRP A 65 32.32 14.90 -3.44
C TRP A 65 31.31 13.86 -2.95
N GLN A 66 30.80 13.98 -1.72
CA GLN A 66 29.74 13.10 -1.21
C GLN A 66 28.42 13.39 -1.90
N ARG A 67 28.07 14.68 -2.06
CA ARG A 67 26.89 15.10 -2.82
C ARG A 67 26.95 14.61 -4.27
N LEU A 68 28.09 14.79 -4.93
CA LEU A 68 28.30 14.30 -6.29
C LEU A 68 28.18 12.79 -6.36
N SER A 69 28.80 12.05 -5.43
CA SER A 69 28.67 10.58 -5.35
C SER A 69 27.21 10.14 -5.14
N VAL A 70 26.46 10.79 -4.25
CA VAL A 70 25.04 10.47 -4.01
C VAL A 70 24.21 10.77 -5.25
N TRP A 71 24.43 11.93 -5.88
CA TRP A 71 23.75 12.30 -7.12
C TRP A 71 24.07 11.32 -8.25
N VAL A 72 25.35 10.99 -8.49
CA VAL A 72 25.75 10.00 -9.50
C VAL A 72 25.11 8.65 -9.23
N LYS A 73 25.11 8.17 -7.98
CA LYS A 73 24.46 6.90 -7.62
C LYS A 73 22.95 6.94 -7.86
N ARG A 74 22.26 8.01 -7.47
CA ARG A 74 20.80 8.17 -7.71
C ARG A 74 20.47 8.28 -9.19
N SER A 75 21.25 9.04 -9.95
CA SER A 75 21.11 9.19 -11.40
C SER A 75 21.41 7.88 -12.13
N ALA A 76 22.45 7.14 -11.73
CA ALA A 76 22.77 5.82 -12.28
C ALA A 76 21.67 4.79 -11.95
N TRP A 77 21.13 4.82 -10.73
CA TRP A 77 20.04 3.93 -10.32
C TRP A 77 18.74 4.21 -11.09
N SER A 78 18.31 5.47 -11.15
CA SER A 78 17.13 5.87 -11.90
C SER A 78 17.28 5.65 -13.41
N GLY A 79 18.44 6.00 -13.97
CA GLY A 79 18.78 5.74 -15.37
C GLY A 79 18.81 4.25 -15.69
N GLY A 80 19.43 3.44 -14.82
CA GLY A 80 19.48 1.98 -14.94
C GLY A 80 18.11 1.33 -14.89
N ARG A 81 17.23 1.75 -13.97
CA ARG A 81 15.84 1.28 -13.91
C ARG A 81 15.06 1.61 -15.19
N ARG A 82 15.16 2.85 -15.68
CA ARG A 82 14.50 3.27 -16.92
C ARG A 82 15.01 2.50 -18.14
N LEU A 83 16.32 2.28 -18.23
CA LEU A 83 16.91 1.46 -19.27
C LEU A 83 16.44 0.01 -19.18
N ALA A 84 16.38 -0.57 -17.97
CA ALA A 84 15.89 -1.93 -17.78
C ALA A 84 14.42 -2.08 -18.21
N VAL A 85 13.55 -1.13 -17.84
CA VAL A 85 12.15 -1.09 -18.29
C VAL A 85 12.07 -0.97 -19.81
N PHE A 86 12.85 -0.08 -20.41
CA PHE A 86 12.92 0.08 -21.85
C PHE A 86 13.34 -1.21 -22.56
N THR A 87 14.46 -1.82 -22.15
CA THR A 87 14.98 -3.06 -22.73
C THR A 87 14.01 -4.23 -22.55
N ALA A 88 13.38 -4.35 -21.38
CA ALA A 88 12.38 -5.39 -21.10
C ALA A 88 11.14 -5.26 -22.00
N ASN A 89 10.72 -4.03 -22.31
CA ASN A 89 9.49 -3.78 -23.06
C ASN A 89 9.69 -3.65 -24.57
N THR A 90 10.92 -3.53 -25.05
CA THR A 90 11.25 -3.42 -26.48
C THR A 90 11.97 -4.65 -26.99
N LEU A 91 13.21 -4.88 -26.54
CA LEU A 91 14.10 -5.91 -27.08
C LEU A 91 13.83 -7.30 -26.50
N LEU A 92 13.53 -7.39 -25.20
CA LEU A 92 13.43 -8.67 -24.49
C LEU A 92 11.99 -9.13 -24.25
N ARG A 93 10.97 -8.36 -24.65
CA ARG A 93 9.57 -8.62 -24.29
C ARG A 93 9.12 -10.04 -24.63
N ALA A 94 9.32 -10.47 -25.87
CA ALA A 94 8.93 -11.81 -26.33
C ALA A 94 9.66 -12.93 -25.56
N LEU A 95 10.95 -12.73 -25.23
CA LEU A 95 11.71 -13.67 -24.42
C LEU A 95 11.18 -13.72 -22.99
N ILE A 96 10.94 -12.56 -22.36
CA ILE A 96 10.37 -12.48 -21.01
C ILE A 96 9.04 -13.22 -20.95
N LEU A 97 8.12 -12.95 -21.89
CA LEU A 97 6.82 -13.61 -21.92
C LEU A 97 6.95 -15.14 -22.10
N LYS A 98 7.84 -15.59 -22.99
CA LYS A 98 8.09 -17.02 -23.23
C LYS A 98 8.68 -17.75 -22.03
N TRP A 99 9.55 -17.08 -21.26
CA TRP A 99 10.26 -17.65 -20.11
C TRP A 99 9.45 -17.58 -18.82
N VAL A 100 8.79 -16.44 -18.58
CA VAL A 100 7.98 -16.24 -17.38
C VAL A 100 6.70 -17.05 -17.46
N ARG A 101 6.04 -17.11 -18.64
CA ARG A 101 4.72 -17.73 -18.83
C ARG A 101 3.75 -17.33 -17.72
N PRO A 102 3.41 -16.03 -17.61
CA PRO A 102 2.69 -15.51 -16.47
C PRO A 102 1.32 -16.17 -16.37
N ARG A 103 1.04 -16.86 -15.25
CA ARG A 103 -0.29 -17.40 -14.93
C ARG A 103 -1.24 -16.29 -14.47
N PHE A 104 -0.70 -15.23 -13.87
CA PHE A 104 -1.46 -14.04 -13.49
C PHE A 104 -0.76 -12.74 -13.88
N ILE A 105 -1.58 -11.71 -14.06
CA ILE A 105 -1.14 -10.33 -14.28
C ILE A 105 -1.66 -9.46 -13.15
N PHE A 106 -0.78 -8.65 -12.58
CA PHE A 106 -1.16 -7.58 -11.67
C PHE A 106 -1.26 -6.28 -12.48
N ALA A 107 -2.49 -5.88 -12.79
CA ALA A 107 -2.81 -4.74 -13.64
C ALA A 107 -2.82 -3.46 -12.80
N ALA A 108 -1.74 -2.69 -12.92
CA ALA A 108 -1.49 -1.48 -12.17
C ALA A 108 -1.72 -0.21 -13.00
N TYR A 109 -1.87 0.92 -12.32
CA TYR A 109 -1.80 2.26 -12.89
C TYR A 109 -1.07 3.18 -11.90
N GLY A 110 -0.76 4.41 -12.30
CA GLY A 110 -0.12 5.33 -11.38
C GLY A 110 -0.20 6.79 -11.77
N THR A 111 0.24 7.64 -10.84
CA THR A 111 0.39 9.08 -11.05
C THR A 111 1.61 9.41 -11.90
N GLN A 112 1.73 10.66 -12.33
CA GLN A 112 2.91 11.12 -13.08
C GLN A 112 4.21 10.90 -12.29
N ARG A 113 4.20 11.14 -10.98
CA ARG A 113 5.36 10.92 -10.09
C ARG A 113 5.77 9.45 -10.07
N GLN A 114 4.81 8.54 -9.93
CA GLN A 114 5.05 7.10 -9.94
C GLN A 114 5.56 6.62 -11.31
N ALA A 115 4.92 7.04 -12.41
CA ALA A 115 5.31 6.68 -13.77
C ALA A 115 6.72 7.15 -14.14
N ALA A 116 7.10 8.37 -13.71
CA ALA A 116 8.43 8.94 -13.94
C ALA A 116 9.58 8.13 -13.30
N THR A 117 9.26 7.25 -12.35
CA THR A 117 10.22 6.31 -11.75
C THR A 117 10.61 5.19 -12.72
N TYR A 118 9.74 4.85 -13.68
CA TYR A 118 9.92 3.72 -14.60
C TYR A 118 10.36 4.13 -16.00
N TYR A 119 9.92 5.28 -16.51
CA TYR A 119 10.27 5.73 -17.86
C TYR A 119 10.19 7.25 -18.01
N SER A 120 10.74 7.78 -19.10
CA SER A 120 10.54 9.17 -19.54
C SER A 120 9.56 9.23 -20.71
N PRO A 121 8.89 10.37 -20.94
CA PRO A 121 7.99 10.54 -22.10
C PRO A 121 8.67 10.27 -23.45
N SER A 122 9.98 10.54 -23.56
CA SER A 122 10.75 10.24 -24.77
C SER A 122 10.93 8.74 -25.01
N LEU A 123 11.19 7.95 -23.96
CA LEU A 123 11.31 6.50 -24.05
C LEU A 123 9.96 5.83 -24.32
N ALA A 124 8.89 6.38 -23.73
CA ALA A 124 7.52 5.87 -23.85
C ALA A 124 7.06 5.71 -25.31
N ARG A 125 7.46 6.64 -26.19
CA ARG A 125 7.14 6.65 -27.63
C ARG A 125 7.58 5.38 -28.38
N PHE A 126 8.57 4.67 -27.87
CA PHE A 126 9.14 3.47 -28.50
C PHE A 126 8.73 2.18 -27.79
N MET A 127 7.93 2.26 -26.73
CA MET A 127 7.48 1.13 -25.94
C MET A 127 6.01 0.80 -26.24
N PRO A 128 5.56 -0.45 -26.05
CA PRO A 128 4.16 -0.81 -26.12
C PRO A 128 3.33 -0.07 -25.06
N LEU A 129 2.02 -0.01 -25.25
CA LEU A 129 1.10 0.61 -24.29
C LEU A 129 1.24 -0.03 -22.89
N ASN A 130 1.24 -1.36 -22.82
CA ASN A 130 1.30 -2.10 -21.56
C ASN A 130 2.74 -2.48 -21.23
N LEU A 131 3.28 -1.78 -20.25
CA LEU A 131 4.66 -1.93 -19.80
C LEU A 131 4.74 -3.00 -18.73
N ILE A 132 5.60 -4.00 -18.94
CA ILE A 132 6.05 -4.92 -17.89
C ILE A 132 6.98 -4.13 -16.97
N LEU A 133 6.57 -3.97 -15.72
CA LEU A 133 7.27 -3.18 -14.72
C LEU A 133 7.92 -4.04 -13.63
N GLY A 134 7.47 -5.28 -13.47
CA GLY A 134 8.00 -6.18 -12.47
C GLY A 134 7.59 -7.63 -12.66
N TYR A 135 8.31 -8.49 -11.96
CA TYR A 135 8.09 -9.92 -11.84
C TYR A 135 7.52 -10.24 -10.46
N ILE A 136 6.53 -11.11 -10.42
CA ILE A 136 5.88 -11.58 -9.20
C ILE A 136 6.04 -13.09 -9.15
N ARG A 137 6.43 -13.60 -8.00
CA ARG A 137 6.45 -15.03 -7.70
C ARG A 137 5.61 -15.29 -6.46
N HIS A 138 4.78 -16.32 -6.54
CA HIS A 138 4.07 -16.88 -5.40
C HIS A 138 4.11 -18.40 -5.54
N GLN A 139 4.79 -19.08 -4.61
CA GLN A 139 5.02 -20.52 -4.69
C GLN A 139 5.68 -20.91 -6.04
N ASP A 140 5.07 -21.83 -6.79
CA ASP A 140 5.47 -22.27 -8.14
C ASP A 140 4.92 -21.36 -9.26
N MET A 141 4.00 -20.45 -8.94
CA MET A 141 3.36 -19.55 -9.89
C MET A 141 4.18 -18.29 -10.15
N ARG A 142 4.08 -17.84 -11.40
CA ARG A 142 4.77 -16.66 -11.91
C ARG A 142 3.75 -15.68 -12.46
N GLY A 143 3.96 -14.41 -12.19
CA GLY A 143 3.15 -13.32 -12.70
C GLY A 143 3.98 -12.11 -13.04
N LEU A 144 3.33 -11.12 -13.65
CA LEU A 144 3.95 -9.86 -14.01
C LEU A 144 3.13 -8.70 -13.48
N MET A 145 3.82 -7.66 -12.99
CA MET A 145 3.23 -6.35 -12.77
C MET A 145 3.27 -5.57 -14.09
N VAL A 146 2.10 -5.12 -14.54
CA VAL A 146 1.92 -4.45 -15.82
C VAL A 146 1.12 -3.18 -15.64
N ALA A 147 1.58 -2.07 -16.21
CA ALA A 147 0.84 -0.81 -16.18
C ALA A 147 0.77 -0.19 -17.59
N PRO A 148 -0.30 0.57 -17.91
CA PRO A 148 -0.38 1.30 -19.16
C PRO A 148 0.51 2.54 -19.11
N GLN A 149 0.79 3.12 -20.28
CA GLN A 149 1.39 4.44 -20.36
C GLN A 149 0.43 5.59 -19.94
N TYR A 150 -0.87 5.30 -19.84
CA TYR A 150 -1.89 6.24 -19.37
C TYR A 150 -1.77 6.47 -17.87
N LEU A 151 -1.93 7.73 -17.47
CA LEU A 151 -1.89 8.16 -16.08
C LEU A 151 -3.26 7.97 -15.41
N GLU A 152 -3.25 7.90 -14.07
CA GLU A 152 -4.47 7.73 -13.28
C GLU A 152 -5.60 8.69 -13.68
N HIS A 153 -5.30 10.00 -13.77
CA HIS A 153 -6.32 11.01 -14.08
C HIS A 153 -6.95 10.83 -15.46
N GLU A 154 -6.18 10.33 -16.43
CA GLU A 154 -6.66 10.00 -17.77
C GLU A 154 -7.60 8.78 -17.71
N LEU A 155 -7.21 7.72 -17.00
CA LEU A 155 -8.06 6.53 -16.82
C LEU A 155 -9.36 6.84 -16.07
N GLN A 156 -9.31 7.75 -15.09
CA GLN A 156 -10.48 8.18 -14.34
C GLN A 156 -11.48 8.98 -15.19
N SER A 157 -10.98 9.80 -16.12
CA SER A 157 -11.80 10.75 -16.88
C SER A 157 -12.19 10.26 -18.27
N GLU A 158 -11.40 9.37 -18.89
CA GLU A 158 -11.54 8.98 -20.30
C GLU A 158 -11.83 7.47 -20.46
N PRO A 159 -13.10 7.05 -20.46
CA PRO A 159 -13.50 5.65 -20.69
C PRO A 159 -12.85 4.97 -21.91
N PRO A 160 -12.65 5.66 -23.06
CA PRO A 160 -11.96 5.04 -24.20
C PRO A 160 -10.52 4.58 -23.91
N LYS A 161 -9.78 5.29 -23.05
CA LYS A 161 -8.42 4.89 -22.65
C LYS A 161 -8.44 3.64 -21.77
N VAL A 162 -9.44 3.52 -20.89
CA VAL A 162 -9.66 2.31 -20.10
C VAL A 162 -9.94 1.11 -21.00
N ARG A 163 -10.84 1.27 -22.00
CA ARG A 163 -11.11 0.20 -22.97
C ARG A 163 -9.86 -0.22 -23.72
N HIS A 164 -9.12 0.75 -24.24
CA HIS A 164 -7.87 0.47 -24.94
C HIS A 164 -6.85 -0.25 -24.04
N TYR A 165 -6.71 0.19 -22.79
CA TYR A 165 -5.83 -0.46 -21.81
C TYR A 165 -6.22 -1.93 -21.59
N ILE A 166 -7.46 -2.19 -21.20
CA ILE A 166 -7.92 -3.54 -20.83
C ILE A 166 -7.91 -4.47 -22.04
N GLU A 167 -8.39 -4.03 -23.20
CA GLU A 167 -8.35 -4.83 -24.42
C GLU A 167 -6.91 -5.19 -24.82
N GLN A 168 -6.01 -4.21 -24.80
CA GLN A 168 -4.61 -4.46 -25.13
C GLN A 168 -3.95 -5.37 -24.08
N LEU A 169 -4.35 -5.28 -22.81
CA LEU A 169 -3.83 -6.11 -21.74
C LEU A 169 -4.20 -7.58 -21.96
N GLN A 170 -5.47 -7.85 -22.26
CA GLN A 170 -5.91 -9.21 -22.59
C GLN A 170 -5.25 -9.73 -23.88
N ARG A 171 -5.04 -8.87 -24.89
CA ARG A 171 -4.35 -9.24 -26.14
C ARG A 171 -2.87 -9.55 -25.92
N ASP A 172 -2.17 -8.78 -25.09
CA ASP A 172 -0.74 -8.94 -24.83
C ASP A 172 -0.45 -10.16 -23.94
N PHE A 173 -1.40 -10.54 -23.08
CA PHE A 173 -1.25 -11.58 -22.06
C PHE A 173 -2.33 -12.66 -22.15
N ARG A 174 -2.65 -13.14 -23.37
CA ARG A 174 -3.70 -14.15 -23.62
C ARG A 174 -3.55 -15.48 -22.86
N GLY A 175 -2.33 -15.78 -22.40
CA GLY A 175 -2.05 -16.98 -21.63
C GLY A 175 -2.24 -16.83 -20.11
N ALA A 176 -2.55 -15.62 -19.63
CA ALA A 176 -2.81 -15.39 -18.21
C ALA A 176 -4.22 -15.91 -17.85
N GLU A 177 -4.30 -16.71 -16.81
CA GLU A 177 -5.54 -17.27 -16.28
C GLU A 177 -6.31 -16.23 -15.44
N ARG A 178 -5.58 -15.30 -14.81
CA ARG A 178 -6.15 -14.24 -13.95
C ARG A 178 -5.44 -12.90 -14.15
N ILE A 179 -6.21 -11.81 -14.12
CA ILE A 179 -5.73 -10.43 -14.24
C ILE A 179 -6.33 -9.64 -13.08
N ALA A 180 -5.55 -9.41 -12.03
CA ALA A 180 -5.95 -8.63 -10.86
C ALA A 180 -5.98 -7.14 -11.19
N LEU A 181 -7.15 -6.51 -11.06
CA LEU A 181 -7.33 -5.08 -11.23
C LEU A 181 -7.03 -4.34 -9.91
N VAL A 182 -6.01 -3.47 -9.88
CA VAL A 182 -5.60 -2.80 -8.63
C VAL A 182 -6.50 -1.62 -8.26
N GLY A 183 -6.67 -1.37 -6.97
CA GLY A 183 -7.16 -0.09 -6.44
C GLY A 183 -8.49 0.36 -7.05
N ARG A 184 -8.49 1.52 -7.71
CA ARG A 184 -9.68 2.11 -8.34
C ARG A 184 -9.93 1.61 -9.76
N LEU A 185 -9.04 0.78 -10.32
CA LEU A 185 -9.16 0.27 -11.68
C LEU A 185 -10.48 -0.48 -11.94
N PRO A 186 -11.01 -1.33 -11.03
CA PRO A 186 -12.33 -1.92 -11.23
C PRO A 186 -13.44 -0.88 -11.44
N ASN A 187 -13.39 0.25 -10.75
CA ASN A 187 -14.37 1.32 -10.93
C ASN A 187 -14.20 2.00 -12.29
N PHE A 188 -12.96 2.18 -12.76
CA PHE A 188 -12.69 2.73 -14.09
C PHE A 188 -13.19 1.78 -15.19
N VAL A 189 -12.98 0.47 -15.03
CA VAL A 189 -13.45 -0.58 -15.94
C VAL A 189 -14.98 -0.62 -16.00
N LYS A 190 -15.67 -0.59 -14.85
CA LYS A 190 -17.14 -0.51 -14.78
C LYS A 190 -17.67 0.79 -15.43
N LYS A 191 -17.04 1.94 -15.17
CA LYS A 191 -17.40 3.22 -15.80
C LYS A 191 -17.20 3.19 -17.33
N ALA A 192 -16.28 2.38 -17.81
CA ALA A 192 -16.05 2.12 -19.22
C ALA A 192 -16.96 1.03 -19.81
N GLU A 193 -17.96 0.58 -19.06
CA GLU A 193 -18.96 -0.42 -19.49
C GLU A 193 -18.31 -1.75 -19.91
N ILE A 194 -17.20 -2.10 -19.27
CA ILE A 194 -16.56 -3.41 -19.42
C ILE A 194 -17.03 -4.29 -18.27
N GLU A 195 -17.58 -5.45 -18.61
CA GLU A 195 -17.86 -6.50 -17.64
C GLU A 195 -16.56 -7.06 -17.06
N ILE A 196 -16.52 -7.26 -15.73
CA ILE A 196 -15.37 -7.86 -15.05
C ILE A 196 -15.67 -9.34 -14.88
N ASP A 197 -15.34 -10.10 -15.92
CA ASP A 197 -15.41 -11.55 -15.97
C ASP A 197 -14.02 -12.17 -16.18
N SER A 198 -13.90 -13.49 -16.07
CA SER A 198 -12.64 -14.19 -16.27
C SER A 198 -12.05 -13.85 -17.66
N PRO A 199 -10.78 -13.42 -17.75
CA PRO A 199 -9.74 -13.55 -16.73
C PRO A 199 -9.59 -12.34 -15.78
N LEU A 200 -10.36 -11.27 -15.94
CA LEU A 200 -10.31 -10.10 -15.06
C LEU A 200 -10.84 -10.43 -13.66
N VAL A 201 -10.19 -9.90 -12.64
CA VAL A 201 -10.54 -10.10 -11.23
C VAL A 201 -10.68 -8.75 -10.57
N GLU A 202 -11.86 -8.48 -9.99
CA GLU A 202 -12.16 -7.20 -9.32
C GLU A 202 -11.30 -6.96 -8.08
N GLY A 203 -10.90 -8.03 -7.37
CA GLY A 203 -10.04 -7.93 -6.19
C GLY A 203 -10.76 -7.58 -4.88
N SER A 204 -12.09 -7.45 -4.94
CA SER A 204 -12.92 -7.09 -3.78
C SER A 204 -12.86 -8.10 -2.64
N ARG A 205 -12.85 -9.41 -2.91
CA ARG A 205 -12.82 -10.45 -1.87
C ARG A 205 -11.47 -10.50 -1.20
N GLY A 206 -10.39 -10.34 -1.96
CA GLY A 206 -9.04 -10.30 -1.40
C GLY A 206 -8.83 -9.10 -0.47
N THR A 207 -9.32 -7.92 -0.84
CA THR A 207 -9.34 -6.75 0.07
C THR A 207 -10.22 -6.97 1.30
N ARG A 208 -11.44 -7.50 1.13
CA ARG A 208 -12.33 -7.83 2.27
C ARG A 208 -11.70 -8.83 3.23
N PHE A 209 -11.04 -9.87 2.71
CA PHE A 209 -10.30 -10.85 3.52
C PHE A 209 -9.16 -10.19 4.31
N MET A 210 -8.36 -9.34 3.66
CA MET A 210 -7.28 -8.59 4.32
C MET A 210 -7.81 -7.80 5.51
N LEU A 211 -8.87 -7.02 5.29
CA LEU A 211 -9.45 -6.15 6.31
C LEU A 211 -10.15 -6.95 7.41
N TRP A 212 -10.83 -8.05 7.07
CA TRP A 212 -11.42 -8.96 8.03
C TRP A 212 -10.36 -9.60 8.94
N ASP A 213 -9.25 -10.08 8.37
CA ASP A 213 -8.18 -10.70 9.14
C ASP A 213 -7.40 -9.68 9.98
N VAL A 214 -7.20 -8.47 9.44
CA VAL A 214 -6.66 -7.34 10.21
C VAL A 214 -7.58 -6.98 11.38
N ALA A 215 -8.90 -6.89 11.16
CA ALA A 215 -9.84 -6.59 12.23
C ALA A 215 -9.81 -7.67 13.32
N ARG A 216 -9.66 -8.94 12.94
CA ARG A 216 -9.46 -10.07 13.87
C ARG A 216 -8.16 -9.94 14.66
N ALA A 217 -7.08 -9.49 14.02
CA ALA A 217 -5.80 -9.24 14.68
C ALA A 217 -5.85 -8.03 15.64
N LEU A 218 -6.56 -6.97 15.27
CA LEU A 218 -6.77 -5.78 16.11
C LEU A 218 -7.45 -6.11 17.43
N ARG A 219 -8.52 -6.91 17.38
CA ARG A 219 -9.26 -7.37 18.57
C ARG A 219 -8.40 -8.16 19.56
N ARG A 220 -7.30 -8.77 19.08
CA ARG A 220 -6.37 -9.56 19.90
C ARG A 220 -5.22 -8.74 20.47
N ARG A 221 -5.09 -7.46 20.13
CA ARG A 221 -4.00 -6.61 20.67
C ARG A 221 -4.25 -6.34 22.16
N PRO A 222 -3.25 -6.52 23.03
CA PRO A 222 -3.42 -6.34 24.48
C PRO A 222 -4.03 -5.00 24.89
N GLN A 223 -3.63 -3.92 24.21
CA GLN A 223 -4.16 -2.58 24.50
C GLN A 223 -5.61 -2.34 24.07
N TYR A 224 -6.24 -3.27 23.33
CA TYR A 224 -7.59 -3.11 22.80
C TYR A 224 -8.55 -4.26 23.16
N LEU A 225 -8.16 -5.16 24.07
CA LEU A 225 -8.97 -6.35 24.43
C LEU A 225 -10.37 -6.03 24.97
N GLU A 226 -10.56 -4.86 25.58
CA GLU A 226 -11.84 -4.41 26.14
C GLU A 226 -12.71 -3.65 25.12
N HIS A 227 -12.19 -3.38 23.91
CA HIS A 227 -12.94 -2.67 22.87
C HIS A 227 -13.60 -3.68 21.92
N ASP A 228 -14.91 -3.81 22.06
CA ASP A 228 -15.73 -4.68 21.21
C ASP A 228 -16.49 -3.89 20.12
N SER A 229 -15.97 -2.72 19.76
CA SER A 229 -16.45 -1.91 18.65
C SER A 229 -15.33 -1.41 17.75
N ILE A 230 -15.65 -1.23 16.46
CA ILE A 230 -14.71 -0.75 15.44
C ILE A 230 -15.41 0.19 14.46
N VAL A 231 -14.67 1.19 13.97
CA VAL A 231 -15.15 2.14 12.97
C VAL A 231 -14.61 1.78 11.59
N VAL A 232 -15.44 1.87 10.57
CA VAL A 232 -15.03 1.86 9.16
C VAL A 232 -15.29 3.23 8.57
N LEU A 233 -14.22 4.00 8.32
CA LEU A 233 -14.27 5.29 7.65
C LEU A 233 -14.42 5.05 6.14
N GLY A 234 -15.44 5.64 5.51
CA GLY A 234 -15.83 5.27 4.15
C GLY A 234 -16.85 4.12 4.11
N GLY A 235 -17.64 3.94 5.17
CA GLY A 235 -18.57 2.82 5.36
C GLY A 235 -19.65 2.69 4.29
N ALA A 236 -20.03 3.77 3.60
CA ALA A 236 -20.99 3.71 2.49
C ALA A 236 -20.32 3.32 1.15
N GLY A 237 -19.00 3.09 1.16
CA GLY A 237 -18.23 2.67 -0.01
C GLY A 237 -18.61 1.27 -0.47
N ARG A 238 -18.26 0.93 -1.72
CA ARG A 238 -18.46 -0.43 -2.26
C ARG A 238 -17.75 -1.49 -1.41
N ILE A 239 -16.46 -1.26 -1.12
CA ILE A 239 -15.69 -2.14 -0.21
C ILE A 239 -16.13 -1.92 1.23
N GLY A 240 -16.23 -0.66 1.68
CA GLY A 240 -16.57 -0.32 3.06
C GLY A 240 -17.85 -0.97 3.56
N SER A 241 -18.94 -0.91 2.78
CA SER A 241 -20.23 -1.50 3.18
C SER A 241 -20.19 -3.02 3.27
N ALA A 242 -19.40 -3.68 2.43
CA ALA A 242 -19.19 -5.13 2.51
C ALA A 242 -18.34 -5.49 3.74
N VAL A 243 -17.23 -4.77 3.95
CA VAL A 243 -16.35 -4.94 5.11
C VAL A 243 -17.11 -4.75 6.41
N CYS A 244 -17.97 -3.72 6.51
CA CYS A 244 -18.80 -3.48 7.68
C CYS A 244 -19.65 -4.71 8.05
N ARG A 245 -20.26 -5.37 7.05
CA ARG A 245 -21.02 -6.60 7.27
C ARG A 245 -20.13 -7.78 7.64
N ASP A 246 -18.97 -7.90 7.01
CA ASP A 246 -18.04 -9.00 7.26
C ASP A 246 -17.46 -8.94 8.69
N ILE A 247 -17.10 -7.74 9.17
CA ILE A 247 -16.51 -7.54 10.51
C ILE A 247 -17.56 -7.43 11.62
N ALA A 248 -18.85 -7.25 11.30
CA ALA A 248 -19.93 -7.31 12.29
C ALA A 248 -20.04 -8.70 12.96
N ARG A 249 -19.41 -9.72 12.37
CA ARG A 249 -19.25 -11.05 12.98
C ARG A 249 -18.14 -11.12 14.03
N LEU A 250 -17.28 -10.12 14.06
CA LEU A 250 -16.09 -10.08 14.91
C LEU A 250 -16.21 -9.11 16.08
N TYR A 251 -17.13 -8.14 16.01
CA TYR A 251 -17.32 -7.06 16.99
C TYR A 251 -18.83 -6.93 17.29
N ALA A 252 -19.20 -6.69 18.55
CA ALA A 252 -20.61 -6.45 18.90
C ALA A 252 -21.18 -5.21 18.20
N LYS A 253 -20.36 -4.18 17.95
CA LYS A 253 -20.78 -2.97 17.23
C LYS A 253 -19.78 -2.53 16.18
N VAL A 254 -20.26 -2.31 14.96
CA VAL A 254 -19.50 -1.70 13.87
C VAL A 254 -20.11 -0.34 13.55
N LEU A 255 -19.29 0.70 13.53
CA LEU A 255 -19.70 2.02 13.05
C LEU A 255 -19.28 2.19 11.60
N ALA A 256 -20.24 2.17 10.68
CA ALA A 256 -20.04 2.61 9.30
C ALA A 256 -20.13 4.13 9.25
N PHE A 257 -18.97 4.80 9.24
CA PHE A 257 -18.91 6.25 9.15
C PHE A 257 -18.74 6.69 7.69
N ASP A 258 -19.63 7.54 7.20
CA ASP A 258 -19.53 8.13 5.85
C ASP A 258 -20.37 9.40 5.71
N PRO A 259 -19.86 10.49 5.10
CA PRO A 259 -20.64 11.71 4.86
C PRO A 259 -21.89 11.52 3.99
N ARG A 260 -21.99 10.41 3.26
CA ARG A 260 -23.17 10.10 2.42
C ARG A 260 -24.39 9.64 3.22
N TYR A 261 -24.22 9.27 4.49
CA TYR A 261 -25.37 8.92 5.33
C TYR A 261 -26.13 10.19 5.74
N THR A 262 -27.42 10.24 5.43
CA THR A 262 -28.28 11.39 5.76
C THR A 262 -28.92 11.28 7.13
N GLU A 263 -29.04 10.06 7.66
CA GLU A 263 -29.64 9.75 8.96
C GLU A 263 -28.80 8.68 9.67
N GLU A 264 -28.89 8.63 11.00
CA GLU A 264 -28.33 7.52 11.77
C GLU A 264 -29.26 6.31 11.69
N GLU A 265 -28.71 5.16 11.33
CA GLU A 265 -29.46 3.91 11.19
C GLU A 265 -28.71 2.79 11.92
N GLU A 266 -29.38 2.13 12.86
CA GLU A 266 -28.89 0.88 13.45
C GLU A 266 -29.51 -0.32 12.73
N VAL A 267 -28.64 -1.20 12.22
CA VAL A 267 -29.02 -2.41 11.49
C VAL A 267 -28.53 -3.63 12.26
N GLU A 268 -29.45 -4.49 12.70
CA GLU A 268 -29.10 -5.79 13.26
C GLU A 268 -28.62 -6.73 12.15
N THR A 269 -27.45 -7.35 12.35
CA THR A 269 -26.84 -8.25 11.36
C THR A 269 -26.99 -9.73 11.70
N GLY A 270 -27.61 -10.04 12.85
CA GLY A 270 -27.66 -11.38 13.45
C GLY A 270 -26.46 -11.70 14.35
N ASP A 271 -25.27 -11.22 13.99
CA ASP A 271 -24.02 -11.44 14.74
C ASP A 271 -23.57 -10.20 15.55
N GLY A 272 -24.15 -9.03 15.27
CA GLY A 272 -23.83 -7.75 15.91
C GLY A 272 -24.67 -6.59 15.36
N ILE A 273 -24.34 -5.36 15.79
CA ILE A 273 -25.03 -4.13 15.39
C ILE A 273 -24.16 -3.33 14.42
N LEU A 274 -24.72 -2.92 13.29
CA LEU A 274 -24.11 -1.97 12.37
C LEU A 274 -24.77 -0.60 12.53
N LEU A 275 -24.05 0.38 13.07
CA LEU A 275 -24.50 1.78 13.10
C LEU A 275 -23.96 2.51 11.88
N ARG A 276 -24.84 2.95 10.98
CA ARG A 276 -24.52 3.86 9.87
C ARG A 276 -24.70 5.29 10.35
N THR A 277 -23.69 6.13 10.18
CA THR A 277 -23.74 7.51 10.67
C THR A 277 -22.79 8.42 9.89
N ALA A 278 -23.16 9.69 9.76
CA ALA A 278 -22.27 10.78 9.33
C ALA A 278 -21.87 11.69 10.50
N ASN A 279 -22.31 11.38 11.73
CA ASN A 279 -22.06 12.20 12.91
C ASN A 279 -20.66 11.94 13.47
N PRO A 280 -19.73 12.91 13.37
CA PRO A 280 -18.35 12.71 13.82
C PRO A 280 -18.23 12.56 15.34
N GLU A 281 -19.20 13.03 16.13
CA GLU A 281 -19.23 12.85 17.59
C GLU A 281 -19.28 11.36 17.99
N ARG A 282 -19.79 10.48 17.11
CA ARG A 282 -19.81 9.03 17.35
C ARG A 282 -18.40 8.41 17.34
N LEU A 283 -17.41 9.12 16.83
CA LEU A 283 -16.02 8.66 16.79
C LEU A 283 -15.34 8.78 18.16
N ALA A 284 -15.81 9.66 19.04
CA ALA A 284 -15.16 9.95 20.32
C ALA A 284 -15.08 8.75 21.29
N ASP A 285 -16.01 7.79 21.14
CA ASP A 285 -16.09 6.59 21.99
C ASP A 285 -15.33 5.39 21.41
N GLN A 286 -14.59 5.58 20.31
CA GLN A 286 -13.99 4.49 19.54
C GLN A 286 -12.47 4.50 19.62
N ARG A 287 -11.84 3.33 19.48
CA ARG A 287 -10.36 3.19 19.51
C ARG A 287 -9.78 2.56 18.25
N LEU A 288 -10.57 1.77 17.56
CA LEU A 288 -10.15 0.98 16.41
C LEU A 288 -10.85 1.51 15.17
N TYR A 289 -10.06 1.81 14.15
CA TYR A 289 -10.53 2.38 12.89
C TYR A 289 -9.94 1.63 11.72
N ILE A 290 -10.73 1.43 10.67
CA ILE A 290 -10.29 1.02 9.33
C ILE A 290 -10.56 2.19 8.39
N ALA A 291 -9.54 2.70 7.72
CA ALA A 291 -9.66 3.79 6.76
C ALA A 291 -9.85 3.26 5.33
N LEU A 292 -11.02 3.55 4.75
CA LEU A 292 -11.41 3.24 3.37
C LEU A 292 -12.00 4.47 2.67
N THR A 293 -11.59 5.67 3.10
CA THR A 293 -11.95 6.95 2.47
C THR A 293 -11.39 7.03 1.04
N GLN A 294 -11.85 8.01 0.26
CA GLN A 294 -11.43 8.13 -1.13
C GLN A 294 -9.95 8.56 -1.23
N ASN A 295 -9.49 9.36 -0.27
CA ASN A 295 -8.10 9.73 -0.05
C ASN A 295 -7.77 9.55 1.44
N GLY A 296 -6.60 9.00 1.75
CA GLY A 296 -6.15 8.80 3.13
C GLY A 296 -6.18 10.07 3.96
N ASP A 297 -5.71 11.19 3.40
CA ASP A 297 -5.55 12.44 4.15
C ASP A 297 -6.88 13.07 4.57
N GLU A 298 -8.02 12.62 4.01
CA GLU A 298 -9.36 13.01 4.47
C GLU A 298 -9.59 12.68 5.96
N VAL A 299 -8.82 11.75 6.53
CA VAL A 299 -8.89 11.40 7.95
C VAL A 299 -8.47 12.55 8.86
N LEU A 300 -7.69 13.54 8.38
CA LEU A 300 -7.29 14.70 9.17
C LEU A 300 -8.49 15.54 9.62
N GLU A 301 -9.53 15.64 8.79
CA GLU A 301 -10.77 16.35 9.14
C GLU A 301 -11.51 15.68 10.32
N LEU A 302 -11.25 14.38 10.54
CA LEU A 302 -11.83 13.58 11.62
C LEU A 302 -10.93 13.51 12.85
N GLY A 303 -9.66 13.88 12.72
CA GLY A 303 -8.66 13.86 13.80
C GLY A 303 -9.14 14.46 15.13
N PRO A 304 -9.81 15.62 15.15
CA PRO A 304 -10.35 16.22 16.38
C PRO A 304 -11.38 15.35 17.14
N TYR A 305 -12.05 14.42 16.45
CA TYR A 305 -13.07 13.55 17.03
C TYR A 305 -12.55 12.15 17.37
N ILE A 306 -11.32 11.83 16.97
CA ILE A 306 -10.69 10.53 17.25
C ILE A 306 -9.89 10.67 18.55
N PRO A 307 -10.17 9.85 19.58
CA PRO A 307 -9.54 10.03 20.88
C PRO A 307 -8.09 9.53 20.87
N SER A 308 -7.23 10.17 21.66
CA SER A 308 -5.81 9.80 21.80
C SER A 308 -5.63 8.37 22.33
N GLY A 309 -4.73 7.59 21.72
CA GLY A 309 -4.54 6.14 21.94
C GLY A 309 -5.24 5.26 20.90
N SER A 310 -5.91 5.86 19.93
CA SER A 310 -6.57 5.16 18.82
C SER A 310 -5.59 4.66 17.76
N LEU A 311 -6.04 3.68 16.98
CA LEU A 311 -5.30 3.13 15.84
C LEU A 311 -6.16 3.12 14.58
N ILE A 312 -5.59 3.62 13.50
CA ILE A 312 -6.14 3.59 12.15
C ILE A 312 -5.39 2.57 11.31
N ALA A 313 -6.12 1.55 10.84
CA ALA A 313 -5.68 0.57 9.85
C ALA A 313 -5.97 1.14 8.45
N ASP A 314 -4.91 1.57 7.76
CA ASP A 314 -4.99 2.25 6.46
C ASP A 314 -5.01 1.27 5.28
N ASP A 315 -6.06 1.34 4.44
CA ASP A 315 -6.15 0.70 3.12
C ASP A 315 -6.64 1.68 2.04
N THR A 316 -6.42 2.99 2.24
CA THR A 316 -6.86 3.99 1.27
C THR A 316 -5.92 4.06 0.07
N HIS A 317 -6.45 4.49 -1.07
CA HIS A 317 -5.69 4.67 -2.31
C HIS A 317 -6.05 6.00 -2.99
N PRO A 318 -5.23 7.06 -2.79
CA PRO A 318 -3.92 7.07 -2.14
C PRO A 318 -3.96 6.83 -0.61
N CYS A 319 -2.86 6.28 -0.06
CA CYS A 319 -2.68 6.03 1.38
C CYS A 319 -2.56 7.35 2.15
N ILE A 320 -2.67 7.32 3.48
CA ILE A 320 -2.45 8.50 4.34
C ILE A 320 -0.97 8.90 4.22
N ASP A 321 -0.69 10.15 3.85
CA ASP A 321 0.67 10.63 3.60
C ASP A 321 1.48 10.84 4.90
N PHE A 322 2.80 10.98 4.79
CA PHE A 322 3.70 11.10 5.95
C PHE A 322 3.35 12.29 6.86
N ASP A 323 3.06 13.44 6.26
CA ASP A 323 2.74 14.66 7.00
C ASP A 323 1.42 14.49 7.78
N ALA A 324 0.40 13.90 7.13
CA ALA A 324 -0.87 13.58 7.78
C ALA A 324 -0.70 12.58 8.94
N ARG A 325 0.12 11.53 8.76
CA ARG A 325 0.44 10.60 9.85
C ARG A 325 1.13 11.28 11.02
N THR A 326 2.03 12.23 10.75
CA THR A 326 2.75 12.98 11.79
C THR A 326 1.79 13.85 12.59
N GLU A 327 0.84 14.50 11.92
CA GLU A 327 -0.21 15.29 12.58
C GLU A 327 -1.12 14.41 13.46
N LEU A 328 -1.53 13.25 12.98
CA LEU A 328 -2.30 12.28 13.76
C LEU A 328 -1.52 11.75 14.97
N GLU A 329 -0.22 11.48 14.81
CA GLU A 329 0.65 11.03 15.89
C GLU A 329 0.79 12.09 17.00
N GLN A 330 0.80 13.39 16.65
CA GLN A 330 0.78 14.48 17.64
C GLN A 330 -0.49 14.50 18.49
N HIS A 331 -1.60 13.98 17.96
CA HIS A 331 -2.85 13.78 18.70
C HIS A 331 -2.89 12.41 19.43
N GLY A 332 -1.81 11.64 19.36
CA GLY A 332 -1.68 10.29 19.91
C GLY A 332 -2.49 9.24 19.13
N ILE A 333 -2.73 9.46 17.84
CA ILE A 333 -3.42 8.53 16.96
C ILE A 333 -2.38 7.80 16.12
N SER A 334 -2.33 6.47 16.23
CA SER A 334 -1.40 5.65 15.46
C SER A 334 -1.99 5.29 14.10
N VAL A 335 -1.17 5.30 13.05
CA VAL A 335 -1.55 4.86 11.71
C VAL A 335 -0.66 3.71 11.26
N GLU A 336 -1.27 2.57 10.93
CA GLU A 336 -0.58 1.41 10.40
C GLU A 336 -1.20 0.99 9.06
N LYS A 337 -0.37 0.61 8.09
CA LYS A 337 -0.82 0.18 6.77
C LYS A 337 -1.27 -1.27 6.81
N THR A 338 -2.41 -1.56 6.20
CA THR A 338 -2.87 -2.93 5.99
C THR A 338 -2.19 -3.56 4.78
N VAL A 339 -1.70 -4.78 4.96
CA VAL A 339 -1.10 -5.59 3.89
C VAL A 339 -1.45 -7.05 4.10
N LEU A 340 -1.47 -7.84 3.02
CA LEU A 340 -1.39 -9.29 3.12
C LEU A 340 0.07 -9.75 3.04
N SER A 341 0.34 -10.90 3.64
CA SER A 341 1.67 -11.51 3.66
C SER A 341 1.59 -13.00 3.32
N HIS A 342 2.65 -13.50 2.71
CA HIS A 342 2.86 -14.94 2.49
C HIS A 342 4.36 -15.22 2.39
N ASN A 343 4.84 -16.30 3.01
CA ASN A 343 6.29 -16.59 3.12
C ASN A 343 6.98 -16.80 1.76
N GLU A 344 6.26 -17.34 0.78
CA GLU A 344 6.76 -17.60 -0.56
C GLU A 344 6.38 -16.54 -1.60
N PHE A 345 5.87 -15.39 -1.17
CA PHE A 345 5.59 -14.27 -2.05
C PHE A 345 6.82 -13.38 -2.22
N SER A 346 7.07 -12.95 -3.46
CA SER A 346 8.06 -11.93 -3.76
C SER A 346 7.68 -11.15 -5.01
N MET A 347 7.84 -9.83 -4.95
CA MET A 347 7.74 -8.93 -6.09
C MET A 347 9.09 -8.25 -6.34
N TRP A 348 9.50 -8.13 -7.61
CA TRP A 348 10.70 -7.40 -7.98
C TRP A 348 10.54 -6.63 -9.30
N PRO A 349 10.87 -5.33 -9.35
CA PRO A 349 11.17 -4.46 -8.19
C PRO A 349 9.92 -4.25 -7.31
N ARG A 350 10.10 -3.78 -6.06
CA ARG A 350 8.96 -3.34 -5.23
C ARG A 350 8.14 -2.28 -5.96
N MET A 351 6.84 -2.33 -5.72
CA MET A 351 5.97 -1.18 -5.98
C MET A 351 6.39 0.02 -5.11
N PRO A 352 6.20 1.26 -5.58
CA PRO A 352 6.31 2.46 -4.74
C PRO A 352 5.41 2.31 -3.51
N ALA A 353 5.84 2.75 -2.32
CA ALA A 353 5.11 2.57 -1.05
C ALA A 353 4.80 1.12 -0.57
N TRP A 354 5.39 0.07 -1.16
CA TRP A 354 5.19 -1.33 -0.72
C TRP A 354 6.53 -2.05 -0.46
N ASN A 355 6.53 -3.02 0.47
CA ASN A 355 7.65 -3.97 0.59
C ASN A 355 7.57 -5.00 -0.54
N ASN A 356 8.70 -5.62 -0.91
CA ASN A 356 8.74 -6.73 -1.87
C ASN A 356 7.94 -7.96 -1.41
N ARG A 357 7.61 -8.05 -0.12
CA ARG A 357 6.88 -9.18 0.49
C ARG A 357 5.43 -8.87 0.84
N ASP A 358 5.01 -7.61 0.71
CA ASP A 358 3.65 -7.20 0.98
C ASP A 358 2.79 -7.44 -0.25
N ILE A 359 1.57 -7.92 -0.03
CA ILE A 359 0.65 -8.32 -1.08
C ILE A 359 -0.61 -7.44 -0.97
N PRO A 360 -0.99 -6.72 -2.04
CA PRO A 360 -2.27 -6.03 -2.07
C PRO A 360 -3.44 -7.03 -2.02
N GLY A 361 -4.52 -6.66 -1.32
CA GLY A 361 -5.74 -7.48 -1.25
C GLY A 361 -6.25 -7.92 -2.62
N CYS A 362 -6.33 -7.00 -3.58
CA CYS A 362 -6.78 -7.29 -4.94
C CYS A 362 -5.96 -8.38 -5.67
N LEU A 363 -4.66 -8.50 -5.39
CA LEU A 363 -3.82 -9.56 -5.97
C LEU A 363 -4.10 -10.92 -5.35
N VAL A 364 -4.40 -10.98 -4.05
CA VAL A 364 -4.69 -12.25 -3.36
C VAL A 364 -5.95 -12.91 -3.91
N GLU A 365 -6.98 -12.15 -4.29
CA GLU A 365 -8.14 -12.76 -4.93
C GLU A 365 -7.78 -13.50 -6.21
N ALA A 366 -6.95 -12.91 -7.07
CA ALA A 366 -6.51 -13.59 -8.28
C ALA A 366 -5.70 -14.85 -7.95
N LEU A 367 -4.84 -14.82 -6.92
CA LEU A 367 -4.05 -15.99 -6.51
C LEU A 367 -4.92 -17.11 -5.95
N VAL A 368 -5.91 -16.79 -5.10
CA VAL A 368 -6.88 -17.77 -4.58
C VAL A 368 -7.67 -18.41 -5.73
N LEU A 369 -8.14 -17.60 -6.69
CA LEU A 369 -8.91 -18.08 -7.85
C LEU A 369 -8.09 -18.85 -8.88
N LEU A 370 -6.75 -18.90 -8.77
CA LEU A 370 -5.90 -19.83 -9.54
C LEU A 370 -5.91 -21.24 -8.94
N HIS A 371 -6.10 -21.36 -7.63
CA HIS A 371 -6.19 -22.65 -6.95
C HIS A 371 -7.63 -23.18 -6.93
N HIS A 372 -8.60 -22.29 -6.74
CA HIS A 372 -10.03 -22.63 -6.61
C HIS A 372 -10.90 -21.73 -7.50
N PRO A 373 -10.93 -21.97 -8.83
CA PRO A 373 -11.66 -21.13 -9.78
C PRO A 373 -13.19 -21.16 -9.59
N GLU A 374 -13.73 -22.19 -8.93
CA GLU A 374 -15.15 -22.39 -8.66
C GLU A 374 -15.72 -21.53 -7.52
N LEU A 375 -14.88 -20.81 -6.78
CA LEU A 375 -15.34 -19.93 -5.70
C LEU A 375 -16.20 -18.80 -6.25
N THR A 376 -17.50 -18.89 -6.03
CA THR A 376 -18.48 -17.87 -6.44
C THR A 376 -18.39 -16.62 -5.57
N ASP A 377 -18.89 -15.49 -6.09
CA ASP A 377 -18.85 -14.20 -5.39
C ASP A 377 -19.64 -14.16 -4.07
N ASN A 378 -20.60 -15.07 -3.91
CA ASN A 378 -21.50 -15.11 -2.76
C ASN A 378 -20.90 -15.80 -1.53
N ASP A 379 -19.79 -16.54 -1.68
CA ASP A 379 -19.22 -17.34 -0.58
C ASP A 379 -17.92 -16.71 -0.02
N PHE A 380 -18.09 -15.57 0.65
CA PHE A 380 -16.95 -14.87 1.27
C PHE A 380 -16.27 -15.72 2.36
N ILE A 381 -17.04 -16.54 3.10
CA ILE A 381 -16.46 -17.40 4.15
C ILE A 381 -15.61 -18.52 3.55
N ALA A 382 -16.07 -19.18 2.49
CA ALA A 382 -15.24 -20.15 1.78
C ALA A 382 -13.98 -19.48 1.19
N PHE A 383 -14.10 -18.26 0.67
CA PHE A 383 -12.94 -17.49 0.21
C PHE A 383 -11.95 -17.24 1.36
N CYS A 384 -12.41 -16.80 2.54
CA CYS A 384 -11.55 -16.60 3.71
C CYS A 384 -10.84 -17.89 4.12
N HIS A 385 -11.56 -19.00 4.23
CA HIS A 385 -10.97 -20.29 4.57
C HIS A 385 -9.92 -20.74 3.57
N GLU A 386 -10.18 -20.54 2.28
CA GLU A 386 -9.24 -20.88 1.23
C GLU A 386 -7.99 -19.98 1.27
N ALA A 387 -8.16 -18.67 1.47
CA ALA A 387 -7.05 -17.75 1.60
C ALA A 387 -6.15 -18.10 2.81
N GLU A 388 -6.75 -18.45 3.95
CA GLU A 388 -6.04 -18.94 5.13
C GLU A 388 -5.33 -20.27 4.86
N ARG A 389 -5.99 -21.21 4.17
CA ARG A 389 -5.42 -22.53 3.81
C ARG A 389 -4.20 -22.38 2.92
N LEU A 390 -4.22 -21.41 2.00
CA LEU A 390 -3.08 -21.04 1.16
C LEU A 390 -2.01 -20.26 1.91
N GLY A 391 -2.22 -19.93 3.19
CA GLY A 391 -1.22 -19.29 4.05
C GLY A 391 -1.15 -17.77 3.94
N PHE A 392 -2.15 -17.12 3.33
CA PHE A 392 -2.25 -15.67 3.36
C PHE A 392 -2.67 -15.19 4.74
N ALA A 393 -2.03 -14.12 5.22
CA ALA A 393 -2.36 -13.50 6.50
C ALA A 393 -2.31 -11.98 6.41
N GLY A 394 -3.34 -11.33 6.95
CA GLY A 394 -3.42 -9.90 7.17
C GLY A 394 -2.40 -9.45 8.20
N ARG A 395 -1.74 -8.33 7.89
CA ARG A 395 -0.80 -7.68 8.79
C ARG A 395 -1.03 -6.19 8.77
N LEU A 396 -0.74 -5.60 9.91
CA LEU A 396 -0.52 -4.18 10.01
C LEU A 396 0.98 -3.96 10.06
N VAL A 397 1.45 -3.03 9.23
CA VAL A 397 2.87 -2.68 9.12
C VAL A 397 3.03 -1.18 9.23
N GLU A 398 4.19 -0.74 9.69
CA GLU A 398 4.54 0.66 9.61
C GLU A 398 4.53 1.09 8.13
N PRO A 399 3.80 2.17 7.76
CA PRO A 399 3.80 2.68 6.41
C PRO A 399 5.24 3.02 5.98
N LEU A 400 5.58 2.62 4.75
CA LEU A 400 6.87 2.98 4.15
C LEU A 400 6.82 4.45 3.73
N ASP A 401 7.91 5.15 4.00
CA ASP A 401 8.11 6.52 3.51
C ASP A 401 8.50 6.46 2.02
N ASP A 402 7.92 7.36 1.21
CA ASP A 402 7.99 7.34 -0.26
C ASP A 402 9.30 7.85 -0.87
#